data_AF-A0A4D7KA62-F1
#
_entry.id   AF-A0A4D7KA62-F1
#
_cell.length_a   1.000
_cell.length_b   1.000
_cell.length_c   1.000
_cell.angle_alpha   90.00
_cell.angle_beta   90.00
_cell.angle_gamma   90.00
#
_symmetry.space_group_name_H-M   'P 1'
#
loop_
_entity.id
_entity.type
_entity.pdbx_description
1 polymer ?
#
loop_
_entity_poly.entity_id
_entity_poly.type
_entity_poly.pdbx_seq_one_letter_code
_entity_poly.pdbx_strand_id
1 'polypeptide(L)'
;MKKDYSFEEHVHRYACWTAARAAQRSFTNSENIKNAIEATDLRKVINSKESFTEENFDIQHKIWANGIINHLKSLGIDEDKVTYGRAAKIINIYIKTAVVLRDPYCNLSKIAHPPIDRILLQNIHKENNQYGFDKASWTSFDEQEYFDVIEKLRKLEFDYLWKLERFWEI
;
A
#
# COMPACT_ATOMS: atom_id res chain seq x y z
N MET A 1 -7.65 13.95 28.89
CA MET A 1 -8.18 14.79 27.80
C MET A 1 -8.34 13.94 26.55
N LYS A 2 -9.53 13.87 25.95
CA LYS A 2 -9.67 13.35 24.59
C LYS A 2 -8.86 14.30 23.68
N LYS A 3 -7.95 13.78 22.86
CA LYS A 3 -7.38 14.56 21.75
C LYS A 3 -8.56 15.14 20.95
N ASP A 4 -8.53 16.42 20.66
CA ASP A 4 -9.53 17.03 19.78
C ASP A 4 -9.57 16.25 18.46
N TYR A 5 -10.78 15.86 18.07
CA TYR A 5 -11.02 15.07 16.88
C TYR A 5 -10.99 15.99 15.65
N SER A 6 -9.80 16.18 15.08
CA SER A 6 -9.60 16.98 13.88
C SER A 6 -9.99 16.22 12.60
N PHE A 7 -10.15 16.94 11.49
CA PHE A 7 -10.33 16.32 10.18
C PHE A 7 -9.17 15.39 9.79
N GLU A 8 -7.94 15.78 10.11
CA GLU A 8 -6.76 14.93 9.90
C GLU A 8 -6.86 13.62 10.69
N GLU A 9 -7.29 13.69 11.95
CA GLU A 9 -7.51 12.50 12.79
C GLU A 9 -8.64 11.62 12.23
N HIS A 10 -9.70 12.22 11.67
CA HIS A 10 -10.75 11.48 10.96
C HIS A 10 -10.19 10.69 9.77
N VAL A 11 -9.46 11.38 8.87
CA VAL A 11 -8.82 10.79 7.69
C VAL A 11 -7.88 9.66 8.11
N HIS A 12 -7.04 9.91 9.11
CA HIS A 12 -6.10 8.92 9.64
C HIS A 12 -6.81 7.66 10.12
N ARG A 13 -7.84 7.78 10.97
CA ARG A 13 -8.59 6.62 11.48
C ARG A 13 -9.29 5.84 10.38
N TYR A 14 -9.88 6.55 9.41
CA TYR A 14 -10.58 5.90 8.29
C TYR A 14 -9.59 5.17 7.37
N ALA A 15 -8.42 5.75 7.10
CA ALA A 15 -7.35 5.11 6.34
C ALA A 15 -6.80 3.86 7.05
N CYS A 16 -6.55 3.92 8.37
CA CYS A 16 -6.14 2.76 9.16
C CYS A 16 -7.19 1.65 9.11
N TRP A 17 -8.47 1.98 9.29
CA TRP A 17 -9.56 1.01 9.22
C TRP A 17 -9.63 0.35 7.83
N THR A 18 -9.56 1.13 6.75
CA THR A 18 -9.62 0.62 5.37
C THR A 18 -8.44 -0.28 5.07
N ALA A 19 -7.21 0.12 5.43
CA ALA A 19 -6.00 -0.68 5.26
C ALA A 19 -6.08 -2.01 6.03
N ALA A 20 -6.57 -1.95 7.27
CA ALA A 20 -6.78 -3.13 8.08
C ALA A 20 -7.77 -4.11 7.44
N ARG A 21 -8.93 -3.61 6.99
CA ARG A 21 -9.95 -4.43 6.31
C ARG A 21 -9.44 -5.06 5.03
N ALA A 22 -8.62 -4.36 4.26
CA ALA A 22 -8.05 -4.84 3.00
C ALA A 22 -6.99 -5.94 3.20
N ALA A 23 -6.21 -5.90 4.28
CA ALA A 23 -5.05 -6.79 4.46
C ALA A 23 -5.25 -7.95 5.45
N GLN A 24 -6.18 -7.84 6.40
CA GLN A 24 -6.27 -8.75 7.56
C GLN A 24 -6.59 -10.22 7.23
N ARG A 25 -7.19 -10.52 6.07
CA ARG A 25 -7.70 -11.87 5.78
C ARG A 25 -6.56 -12.91 5.82
N SER A 26 -6.77 -13.92 6.66
CA SER A 26 -5.81 -15.02 6.89
C SER A 26 -4.41 -14.53 7.29
N PHE A 27 -4.33 -13.42 8.03
CA PHE A 27 -3.06 -12.78 8.40
C PHE A 27 -2.99 -12.40 9.87
N THR A 28 -3.71 -11.35 10.25
CA THR A 28 -3.69 -10.76 11.59
C THR A 28 -5.02 -10.03 11.82
N ASN A 29 -5.17 -9.31 12.94
CA ASN A 29 -6.38 -8.55 13.24
C ASN A 29 -6.23 -7.05 12.91
N SER A 30 -7.35 -6.32 12.95
CA SER A 30 -7.35 -4.89 12.61
C SER A 30 -6.55 -4.02 13.60
N GLU A 31 -6.49 -4.41 14.87
CA GLU A 31 -5.75 -3.69 15.90
C GLU A 31 -4.24 -3.76 15.66
N ASN A 32 -3.72 -4.94 15.33
CA ASN A 32 -2.30 -5.13 15.01
C ASN A 32 -1.88 -4.33 13.77
N ILE A 33 -2.72 -4.27 12.73
CA ILE A 33 -2.42 -3.48 11.52
C ILE A 33 -2.41 -1.98 11.85
N LYS A 34 -3.40 -1.51 12.62
CA LYS A 34 -3.42 -0.12 13.06
C LYS A 34 -2.16 0.21 13.87
N ASN A 35 -1.80 -0.62 14.85
CA ASN A 35 -0.61 -0.42 15.67
C ASN A 35 0.68 -0.43 14.83
N ALA A 36 0.76 -1.29 13.81
CA ALA A 36 1.88 -1.31 12.86
C ALA A 36 1.98 -0.04 12.03
N ILE A 37 0.86 0.53 11.57
CA ILE A 37 0.86 1.84 10.89
C ILE A 37 1.36 2.93 11.84
N GLU A 38 0.86 2.97 13.07
CA GLU A 38 1.21 3.97 14.09
C GLU A 38 2.66 3.86 14.58
N ALA A 39 3.28 2.69 14.43
CA ALA A 39 4.71 2.47 14.68
C ALA A 39 5.62 3.04 13.57
N THR A 40 5.04 3.57 12.49
CA THR A 40 5.78 4.20 11.39
C THR A 40 5.44 5.67 11.24
N ASP A 41 6.26 6.38 10.46
CA ASP A 41 6.01 7.76 10.07
C ASP A 41 5.00 7.91 8.92
N LEU A 42 4.29 6.85 8.52
CA LEU A 42 3.35 6.87 7.40
C LEU A 42 2.27 7.96 7.55
N ARG A 43 1.86 8.27 8.78
CA ARG A 43 0.89 9.34 9.06
C ARG A 43 1.34 10.71 8.58
N LYS A 44 2.65 10.98 8.49
CA LYS A 44 3.17 12.27 8.02
C LYS A 44 2.77 12.58 6.57
N VAL A 45 2.43 11.56 5.78
CA VAL A 45 2.03 11.72 4.38
C VAL A 45 0.71 12.49 4.21
N ILE A 46 -0.19 12.48 5.21
CA ILE A 46 -1.53 13.10 5.13
C ILE A 46 -1.47 14.60 4.80
N ASN A 47 -0.44 15.28 5.32
CA ASN A 47 -0.22 16.71 5.18
C ASN A 47 1.14 17.04 4.56
N SER A 48 1.82 16.05 3.98
CA SER A 48 3.13 16.28 3.38
C SER A 48 2.99 17.25 2.20
N LYS A 49 3.86 18.25 2.18
CA LYS A 49 4.06 19.14 1.02
C LYS A 49 5.26 18.69 0.18
N GLU A 50 5.85 17.55 0.51
CA GLU A 50 6.98 17.01 -0.20
C GLU A 50 6.56 16.65 -1.62
N SER A 51 7.40 17.04 -2.57
CA SER A 51 7.30 16.54 -3.94
C SER A 51 8.09 15.24 -4.00
N PHE A 52 7.38 14.14 -4.09
CA PHE A 52 8.01 12.84 -4.26
C PHE A 52 8.41 12.63 -5.74
N THR A 53 9.57 12.02 -5.94
CA THR A 53 9.98 11.36 -7.18
C THR A 53 9.69 9.87 -7.02
N GLU A 54 9.67 9.09 -8.10
CA GLU A 54 9.50 7.64 -8.00
C GLU A 54 10.59 7.02 -7.11
N GLU A 55 11.84 7.40 -7.30
CA GLU A 55 12.99 6.90 -6.54
C GLU A 55 12.88 7.21 -5.04
N ASN A 56 12.56 8.46 -4.67
CA ASN A 56 12.48 8.81 -3.25
C ASN A 56 11.24 8.21 -2.58
N PHE A 57 10.15 8.01 -3.33
CA PHE A 57 8.97 7.31 -2.85
C PHE A 57 9.25 5.84 -2.62
N ASP A 58 10.00 5.18 -3.52
CA ASP A 58 10.39 3.78 -3.37
C ASP A 58 11.25 3.56 -2.13
N ILE A 59 12.22 4.45 -1.87
CA ILE A 59 13.03 4.44 -0.65
C ILE A 59 12.14 4.61 0.59
N GLN A 60 11.24 5.59 0.57
CA GLN A 60 10.35 5.86 1.69
C GLN A 60 9.37 4.72 1.94
N HIS A 61 8.86 4.10 0.87
CA HIS A 61 7.99 2.93 0.90
C HIS A 61 8.70 1.74 1.54
N LYS A 62 9.97 1.48 1.21
CA LYS A 62 10.80 0.46 1.89
C LYS A 62 10.93 0.72 3.38
N ILE A 63 11.17 1.97 3.78
CA ILE A 63 11.26 2.34 5.21
C ILE A 63 9.94 2.03 5.93
N TRP A 64 8.81 2.43 5.36
CA TRP A 64 7.49 2.15 5.95
C TRP A 64 7.19 0.65 5.99
N ALA A 65 7.47 -0.08 4.91
CA ALA A 65 7.20 -1.52 4.82
C ALA A 65 8.03 -2.29 5.86
N ASN A 66 9.32 -2.00 5.96
CA ASN A 66 10.19 -2.62 6.95
C ASN A 66 9.79 -2.25 8.39
N GLY A 67 9.34 -1.02 8.63
CA GLY A 67 8.77 -0.61 9.91
C GLY A 67 7.53 -1.43 10.30
N ILE A 68 6.59 -1.59 9.37
CA ILE A 68 5.38 -2.42 9.56
C ILE A 68 5.76 -3.88 9.82
N ILE A 69 6.65 -4.45 9.01
CA ILE A 69 7.12 -5.84 9.14
C ILE A 69 7.74 -6.06 10.51
N ASN A 70 8.69 -5.22 10.91
CA ASN A 70 9.38 -5.33 12.20
C ASN A 70 8.40 -5.23 13.37
N HIS A 71 7.43 -4.30 13.30
CA HIS A 71 6.41 -4.18 14.34
C HIS A 71 5.53 -5.43 14.42
N LEU A 72 5.02 -5.92 13.29
CA LEU A 72 4.18 -7.13 13.26
C LEU A 72 4.92 -8.38 13.75
N LYS A 73 6.20 -8.54 13.39
CA LYS A 73 7.03 -9.62 13.93
C LYS A 73 7.20 -9.51 15.44
N SER A 74 7.39 -8.29 15.97
CA SER A 74 7.51 -8.06 17.42
C SER A 74 6.23 -8.42 18.21
N LEU A 75 5.07 -8.45 17.56
CA LEU A 75 3.80 -8.89 18.13
C LEU A 75 3.62 -10.41 18.11
N GLY A 76 4.61 -11.18 17.64
CA GLY A 76 4.56 -12.64 17.56
C GLY A 76 3.66 -13.16 16.43
N ILE A 77 3.41 -12.35 15.40
CA ILE A 77 2.71 -12.81 14.20
C ILE A 77 3.63 -13.74 13.42
N ASP A 78 3.06 -14.86 12.95
CA ASP A 78 3.72 -15.87 12.12
C ASP A 78 4.58 -15.25 11.01
N GLU A 79 5.88 -15.49 11.07
CA GLU A 79 6.87 -14.84 10.19
C GLU A 79 6.62 -15.14 8.72
N ASP A 80 6.15 -16.34 8.38
CA ASP A 80 5.82 -16.73 7.00
C ASP A 80 4.63 -15.93 6.44
N LYS A 81 3.82 -15.35 7.32
CA LYS A 81 2.71 -14.46 6.94
C LYS A 81 3.10 -12.99 6.92
N VAL A 82 4.16 -12.57 7.61
CA VAL A 82 4.60 -11.17 7.63
C VAL A 82 5.52 -10.90 6.44
N THR A 83 4.92 -10.71 5.28
CA THR A 83 5.62 -10.54 4.00
C THR A 83 5.61 -9.09 3.53
N TYR A 84 6.51 -8.76 2.60
CA TYR A 84 6.60 -7.42 2.03
C TYR A 84 5.31 -7.05 1.29
N GLY A 85 4.76 -7.97 0.49
CA GLY A 85 3.52 -7.70 -0.24
C GLY A 85 2.31 -7.38 0.65
N ARG A 86 2.24 -7.95 1.87
CA ARG A 86 1.20 -7.60 2.86
C ARG A 86 1.45 -6.24 3.50
N ALA A 87 2.69 -5.92 3.84
CA ALA A 87 3.04 -4.59 4.36
C ALA A 87 2.77 -3.50 3.31
N ALA A 88 3.14 -3.76 2.05
CA ALA A 88 2.86 -2.87 0.92
C ALA A 88 1.36 -2.68 0.69
N LYS A 89 0.54 -3.74 0.79
CA LYS A 89 -0.93 -3.59 0.69
C LYS A 89 -1.48 -2.63 1.76
N ILE A 90 -0.98 -2.71 2.99
CA ILE A 90 -1.37 -1.82 4.09
C ILE A 90 -1.02 -0.37 3.73
N ILE A 91 0.21 -0.12 3.29
CA ILE A 91 0.71 1.21 2.91
C ILE A 91 -0.10 1.79 1.75
N ASN A 92 -0.30 1.02 0.69
CA ASN A 92 -0.93 1.50 -0.53
C ASN A 92 -2.40 1.82 -0.30
N ILE A 93 -3.13 1.01 0.49
CA ILE A 93 -4.51 1.33 0.87
C ILE A 93 -4.56 2.57 1.75
N TYR A 94 -3.62 2.71 2.68
CA TYR A 94 -3.54 3.90 3.53
C TYR A 94 -3.32 5.17 2.70
N ILE A 95 -2.33 5.19 1.82
CA ILE A 95 -2.01 6.33 0.95
C ILE A 95 -3.18 6.62 -0.01
N LYS A 96 -3.79 5.58 -0.59
CA LYS A 96 -4.98 5.72 -1.44
C LYS A 96 -6.09 6.46 -0.70
N THR A 97 -6.39 6.02 0.51
CA THR A 97 -7.49 6.55 1.33
C THR A 97 -7.17 7.95 1.86
N ALA A 98 -5.95 8.15 2.35
CA ALA A 98 -5.57 9.35 3.09
C ALA A 98 -5.09 10.50 2.21
N VAL A 99 -4.67 10.22 0.97
CA VAL A 99 -4.12 11.23 0.05
C VAL A 99 -4.79 11.17 -1.31
N VAL A 100 -4.68 10.06 -2.04
CA VAL A 100 -5.08 10.00 -3.46
C VAL A 100 -6.58 10.23 -3.65
N LEU A 101 -7.45 9.71 -2.79
CA LEU A 101 -8.91 9.95 -2.88
C LEU A 101 -9.30 11.39 -2.52
N ARG A 102 -8.45 12.12 -1.77
CA ARG A 102 -8.69 13.53 -1.42
C ARG A 102 -8.18 14.47 -2.51
N ASP A 103 -7.07 14.12 -3.14
CA ASP A 103 -6.48 14.86 -4.25
C ASP A 103 -5.88 13.87 -5.29
N PRO A 104 -6.68 13.43 -6.28
CA PRO A 104 -6.28 12.40 -7.24
C PRO A 104 -5.30 12.89 -8.31
N TYR A 105 -4.96 14.19 -8.30
CA TYR A 105 -4.06 14.80 -9.27
C TYR A 105 -2.81 15.42 -8.62
N CYS A 106 -2.60 15.19 -7.31
CA CYS A 106 -1.38 15.61 -6.64
C CYS A 106 -0.14 14.84 -7.15
N ASN A 107 1.05 15.38 -6.90
CA ASN A 107 2.32 14.72 -7.29
C ASN A 107 2.41 13.28 -6.76
N LEU A 108 2.04 13.04 -5.48
CA LEU A 108 2.09 11.70 -4.90
C LEU A 108 1.16 10.72 -5.63
N SER A 109 -0.02 11.15 -6.09
CA SER A 109 -0.97 10.27 -6.79
C SER A 109 -0.44 9.73 -8.11
N LYS A 110 0.55 10.39 -8.73
CA LYS A 110 1.17 9.91 -9.97
C LYS A 110 1.98 8.64 -9.74
N ILE A 111 2.69 8.61 -8.61
CA ILE A 111 3.73 7.62 -8.31
C ILE A 111 3.30 6.62 -7.23
N ALA A 112 2.26 6.92 -6.45
CA ALA A 112 1.80 6.07 -5.36
C ALA A 112 1.43 4.69 -5.92
N HIS A 113 2.03 3.66 -5.34
CA HIS A 113 1.80 2.28 -5.76
C HIS A 113 0.32 1.91 -5.60
N PRO A 114 -0.28 1.24 -6.60
CA PRO A 114 -1.64 0.76 -6.48
C PRO A 114 -1.68 -0.35 -5.41
N PRO A 115 -2.80 -0.54 -4.70
CA PRO A 115 -2.91 -1.66 -3.77
C PRO A 115 -3.00 -2.99 -4.52
N ILE A 116 -1.89 -3.71 -4.66
CA ILE A 116 -1.83 -4.95 -5.44
C ILE A 116 -2.69 -6.06 -4.81
N ASP A 117 -3.50 -6.76 -5.60
CA ASP A 117 -4.11 -8.03 -5.22
C ASP A 117 -4.26 -8.96 -6.43
N ARG A 118 -4.74 -10.17 -6.17
CA ARG A 118 -4.92 -11.18 -7.21
C ARG A 118 -5.89 -10.73 -8.31
N ILE A 119 -6.97 -10.02 -7.98
CA ILE A 119 -7.97 -9.60 -8.98
C ILE A 119 -7.33 -8.58 -9.92
N LEU A 120 -6.67 -7.57 -9.36
CA LEU A 120 -5.96 -6.56 -10.12
C LEU A 120 -4.96 -7.19 -11.10
N LEU A 121 -4.07 -8.04 -10.59
CA LEU A 121 -3.02 -8.66 -11.38
C LEU A 121 -3.57 -9.60 -12.46
N GLN A 122 -4.60 -10.39 -12.16
CA GLN A 122 -5.22 -11.28 -13.14
C GLN A 122 -5.93 -10.50 -14.25
N ASN A 123 -6.61 -9.41 -13.93
CA ASN A 123 -7.29 -8.60 -14.92
C ASN A 123 -6.31 -7.82 -15.80
N ILE A 124 -5.23 -7.28 -15.23
CA ILE A 124 -4.15 -6.67 -16.02
C ILE A 124 -3.52 -7.71 -16.96
N HIS A 125 -3.31 -8.94 -16.49
CA HIS A 125 -2.71 -10.01 -17.29
C HIS A 125 -3.53 -10.35 -18.55
N LYS A 126 -4.87 -10.25 -18.51
CA LYS A 126 -5.73 -10.50 -19.67
C LYS A 126 -5.38 -9.60 -20.86
N GLU A 127 -5.01 -8.35 -20.58
CA GLU A 127 -4.62 -7.37 -21.61
C GLU A 127 -3.09 -7.28 -21.81
N ASN A 128 -2.30 -7.75 -20.83
CA ASN A 128 -0.84 -7.58 -20.80
C ASN A 128 -0.12 -8.87 -20.37
N ASN A 129 -0.34 -9.94 -21.13
CA ASN A 129 0.14 -11.29 -20.78
C ASN A 129 1.67 -11.39 -20.72
N GLN A 130 2.39 -10.54 -21.43
CA GLN A 130 3.86 -10.53 -21.53
C GLN A 130 4.56 -10.29 -20.18
N TYR A 131 3.88 -9.71 -19.19
CA TYR A 131 4.48 -9.42 -17.88
C TYR A 131 4.33 -10.55 -16.85
N GLY A 132 3.52 -11.58 -17.14
CA GLY A 132 3.36 -12.78 -16.31
C GLY A 132 2.73 -12.53 -14.93
N PHE A 133 1.83 -11.55 -14.83
CA PHE A 133 1.15 -11.20 -13.57
C PHE A 133 0.26 -12.32 -12.98
N ASP A 134 -0.18 -13.29 -13.80
CA ASP A 134 -0.99 -14.44 -13.41
C ASP A 134 -0.29 -15.36 -12.38
N LYS A 135 1.04 -15.42 -12.42
CA LYS A 135 1.86 -16.27 -11.55
C LYS A 135 2.21 -15.61 -10.23
N ALA A 136 1.91 -14.32 -10.07
CA ALA A 136 2.42 -13.54 -8.96
C ALA A 136 1.52 -13.70 -7.71
N SER A 137 2.12 -14.13 -6.60
CA SER A 137 1.43 -14.33 -5.32
C SER A 137 1.70 -13.15 -4.39
N TRP A 138 0.84 -12.12 -4.47
CA TRP A 138 1.07 -10.87 -3.74
C TRP A 138 1.18 -11.02 -2.22
N THR A 139 0.56 -12.04 -1.62
CA THR A 139 0.66 -12.29 -0.18
C THR A 139 1.99 -12.89 0.24
N SER A 140 2.80 -13.39 -0.69
CA SER A 140 4.09 -14.01 -0.42
C SER A 140 5.28 -13.21 -0.93
N PHE A 141 5.06 -12.04 -1.54
CA PHE A 141 6.16 -11.25 -2.09
C PHE A 141 7.18 -10.87 -1.02
N ASP A 142 8.45 -11.09 -1.34
CA ASP A 142 9.56 -10.36 -0.72
C ASP A 142 9.69 -8.93 -1.31
N GLU A 143 10.70 -8.18 -0.84
CA GLU A 143 10.95 -6.82 -1.32
C GLU A 143 11.25 -6.79 -2.82
N GLN A 144 12.12 -7.67 -3.31
CA GLN A 144 12.56 -7.67 -4.71
C GLN A 144 11.39 -8.02 -5.64
N GLU A 145 10.65 -9.09 -5.32
CA GLU A 145 9.49 -9.53 -6.09
C GLU A 145 8.41 -8.43 -6.16
N TYR A 146 8.20 -7.71 -5.06
CA TYR A 146 7.26 -6.59 -5.04
C TYR A 146 7.69 -5.48 -6.01
N PHE A 147 8.94 -5.03 -5.96
CA PHE A 147 9.43 -3.97 -6.84
C PHE A 147 9.50 -4.41 -8.31
N ASP A 148 9.83 -5.68 -8.58
CA ASP A 148 9.75 -6.23 -9.94
C ASP A 148 8.34 -6.12 -10.53
N VAL A 149 7.30 -6.31 -9.71
CA VAL A 149 5.91 -6.10 -10.13
C VAL A 149 5.62 -4.62 -10.33
N ILE A 150 6.07 -3.72 -9.45
CA ILE A 150 5.89 -2.27 -9.60
C ILE A 150 6.53 -1.77 -10.90
N GLU A 151 7.75 -2.20 -11.21
CA GLU A 151 8.44 -1.83 -12.45
C GLU A 151 7.69 -2.30 -13.70
N LYS A 152 7.09 -3.49 -13.65
CA LYS A 152 6.23 -3.98 -14.75
C LYS A 152 4.95 -3.15 -14.87
N LEU A 153 4.36 -2.71 -13.76
CA LEU A 153 3.17 -1.87 -13.76
C LEU A 153 3.45 -0.46 -14.29
N ARG A 154 4.62 0.12 -13.99
CA ARG A 154 5.07 1.42 -14.51
C ARG A 154 5.21 1.41 -16.04
N LYS A 155 5.62 0.27 -16.63
CA LYS A 155 5.71 0.08 -18.09
C LYS A 155 4.36 0.11 -18.82
N LEU A 156 3.24 0.15 -18.11
CA LEU A 156 1.91 0.30 -18.71
C LEU A 156 1.56 1.78 -19.01
N GLU A 157 2.45 2.72 -18.69
CA GLU A 157 2.40 4.14 -19.12
C GLU A 157 1.10 4.88 -18.77
N PHE A 158 0.53 4.64 -17.59
CA PHE A 158 -0.57 5.45 -17.07
C PHE A 158 -0.05 6.77 -16.48
N ASP A 159 -0.72 7.90 -16.77
CA ASP A 159 -0.35 9.22 -16.18
C ASP A 159 -0.37 9.24 -14.65
N TYR A 160 -1.20 8.36 -14.06
CA TYR A 160 -1.31 8.17 -12.62
C TYR A 160 -1.44 6.67 -12.35
N LEU A 161 -0.56 6.12 -11.53
CA LEU A 161 -0.56 4.69 -11.23
C LEU A 161 -1.88 4.19 -10.63
N TRP A 162 -2.61 5.04 -9.90
CA TRP A 162 -3.92 4.66 -9.38
C TRP A 162 -4.95 4.32 -10.48
N LYS A 163 -4.77 4.79 -11.73
CA LYS A 163 -5.66 4.44 -12.85
C LYS A 163 -5.62 2.94 -13.18
N LEU A 164 -4.55 2.22 -12.78
CA LEU A 164 -4.49 0.75 -12.88
C LEU A 164 -5.64 0.08 -12.12
N GLU A 165 -6.19 0.74 -11.09
CA GLU A 165 -7.33 0.22 -10.33
C GLU A 165 -8.61 0.08 -11.18
N ARG A 166 -8.65 0.58 -12.44
CA ARG A 166 -9.71 0.22 -13.40
C ARG A 166 -9.84 -1.29 -13.60
N PHE A 167 -8.78 -2.05 -13.33
CA PHE A 167 -8.75 -3.50 -13.42
C PHE A 167 -9.30 -4.22 -12.17
N TRP A 168 -9.83 -3.50 -11.17
CA TRP A 168 -10.57 -4.09 -10.03
C TRP A 168 -12.03 -4.41 -10.34
N GLU A 169 -12.36 -4.80 -11.57
CA GLU A 169 -13.69 -5.29 -11.90
C GLU A 169 -13.95 -6.60 -11.13
N ILE A 170 -14.97 -6.58 -10.26
CA ILE A 170 -15.44 -7.68 -9.39
C ILE A 170 -16.63 -8.36 -10.04
#